data_AF-A0A2E2KNZ2-F1
#
_entry.id   AF-A0A2E2KNZ2-F1
#
_cell.length_a   1.000
_cell.length_b   1.000
_cell.length_c   1.000
_cell.angle_alpha   90.00
_cell.angle_beta   90.00
_cell.angle_gamma   90.00
#
_symmetry.space_group_name_H-M   'P 1'
#
loop_
_entity.id
_entity.type
_entity.pdbx_description
1 polymer ?
#
loop_
_entity_poly.entity_id
_entity_poly.type
_entity_poly.pdbx_seq_one_letter_code
_entity_poly.pdbx_strand_id
1 'polypeptide(L)'
;MWREFYRHILVQWPELNRWKPFKPEIEDKLAWQYNAELFQAWCKGETGFAIVDAGMKELLETGFMHNRVRMVCASFLTKLLRQDWRLGAQFFMQHLIDGDFASNLGGWQWSASVGADAAPYFRIFNPLRQAERFDKAGVYCSNWVPELKGLSSLKQHDPMLSIPLGRPEPIIDYAAERKASLALYSSRG
;
A
#
# COMPACT_ATOMS: atom_id res chain seq x y z
N MET A 1 10.82 4.58 -19.05
CA MET A 1 11.35 3.20 -19.06
C MET A 1 10.44 2.22 -18.30
N TRP A 2 9.94 2.52 -17.09
CA TRP A 2 8.99 1.61 -16.39
C TRP A 2 7.63 1.46 -17.08
N ARG A 3 7.07 2.54 -17.63
CA ARG A 3 5.80 2.50 -18.38
C ARG A 3 5.90 1.59 -19.61
N GLU A 4 6.97 1.74 -20.37
CA GLU A 4 7.25 0.94 -21.57
C GLU A 4 7.49 -0.54 -21.20
N PHE A 5 8.23 -0.79 -20.12
CA PHE A 5 8.44 -2.13 -19.59
C PHE A 5 7.13 -2.85 -19.27
N TYR A 6 6.21 -2.22 -18.53
CA TYR A 6 4.93 -2.87 -18.20
C TYR A 6 4.05 -3.12 -19.42
N ARG A 7 4.10 -2.24 -20.42
CA ARG A 7 3.40 -2.45 -21.70
C ARG A 7 3.99 -3.62 -22.48
N HIS A 8 5.32 -3.72 -22.55
CA HIS A 8 5.97 -4.86 -23.19
C HIS A 8 5.63 -6.19 -22.51
N ILE A 9 5.57 -6.21 -21.17
CA ILE A 9 5.11 -7.39 -20.44
C ILE A 9 3.69 -7.78 -20.86
N LEU A 10 2.74 -6.84 -20.90
CA LEU A 10 1.36 -7.17 -21.31
C LEU A 10 1.24 -7.65 -22.76
N VAL A 11 2.08 -7.16 -23.66
CA VAL A 11 2.11 -7.65 -25.05
C VAL A 11 2.65 -9.07 -25.13
N GLN A 12 3.71 -9.37 -24.36
CA GLN A 12 4.36 -10.68 -24.36
C GLN A 12 3.56 -11.74 -23.59
N TRP A 13 2.84 -11.34 -22.55
CA TRP A 13 2.00 -12.20 -21.69
C TRP A 13 0.56 -11.65 -21.59
N PRO A 14 -0.24 -11.76 -22.67
CA PRO A 14 -1.57 -11.15 -22.74
C PRO A 14 -2.54 -11.66 -21.66
N GLU A 15 -2.38 -12.88 -21.16
CA GLU A 15 -3.22 -13.48 -20.13
C GLU A 15 -3.24 -12.71 -18.81
N LEU A 16 -2.22 -11.88 -18.55
CA LEU A 16 -2.15 -11.00 -17.39
C LEU A 16 -3.25 -9.92 -17.42
N ASN A 17 -3.81 -9.63 -18.60
CA ASN A 17 -4.96 -8.73 -18.73
C ASN A 17 -6.23 -9.23 -18.03
N ARG A 18 -6.26 -10.51 -17.62
CA ARG A 18 -7.35 -11.12 -16.84
C ARG A 18 -7.06 -11.10 -15.34
N TRP A 19 -6.27 -10.14 -14.86
CA TRP A 19 -5.87 -10.02 -13.45
C TRP A 19 -5.14 -11.26 -12.91
N LYS A 20 -4.42 -11.97 -13.77
CA LYS A 20 -3.56 -13.09 -13.34
C LYS A 20 -2.24 -12.56 -12.78
N PRO A 21 -1.69 -13.19 -11.73
CA PRO A 21 -0.34 -12.88 -11.27
C PRO A 21 0.67 -13.31 -12.35
N PHE A 22 1.81 -12.65 -12.44
CA PHE A 22 2.92 -13.14 -13.24
C PHE A 22 3.55 -14.40 -12.62
N LYS A 23 3.57 -14.48 -11.28
CA LYS A 23 4.11 -15.59 -10.49
C LYS A 23 3.00 -16.27 -9.68
N PRO A 24 2.14 -17.10 -10.29
CA PRO A 24 1.04 -17.78 -9.60
C PRO A 24 1.52 -18.65 -8.43
N GLU A 25 2.67 -19.29 -8.55
CA GLU A 25 3.28 -20.12 -7.50
C GLU A 25 3.65 -19.32 -6.23
N ILE A 26 3.90 -18.02 -6.38
CA ILE A 26 4.08 -17.12 -5.24
C ILE A 26 2.71 -16.75 -4.67
N GLU A 27 1.74 -16.40 -5.50
CA GLU A 27 0.38 -16.06 -5.08
C GLU A 27 -0.29 -17.20 -4.30
N ASP A 28 -0.11 -18.47 -4.69
CA ASP A 28 -0.67 -19.63 -3.99
C ASP A 28 -0.19 -19.75 -2.52
N LYS A 29 0.97 -19.14 -2.21
CA LYS A 29 1.51 -19.05 -0.84
C LYS A 29 0.93 -17.87 -0.07
N LEU A 30 0.35 -16.89 -0.77
CA LEU A 30 -0.26 -15.70 -0.19
C LEU A 30 -1.73 -16.01 0.14
N ALA A 31 -1.98 -16.37 1.40
CA ALA A 31 -3.35 -16.53 1.90
C ALA A 31 -4.02 -15.14 2.04
N TRP A 32 -4.61 -14.64 0.96
CA TRP A 32 -5.35 -13.38 0.96
C TRP A 32 -6.51 -13.43 1.95
N GLN A 33 -6.69 -12.32 2.67
CA GLN A 33 -7.80 -12.08 3.60
C GLN A 33 -8.78 -11.14 2.94
N TYR A 34 -10.08 -11.33 3.22
CA TYR A 34 -11.16 -10.49 2.70
C TYR A 34 -11.91 -9.86 3.87
N ASN A 35 -11.20 -9.05 4.65
CA ASN A 35 -11.80 -8.29 5.75
C ASN A 35 -12.30 -6.94 5.21
N ALA A 36 -13.62 -6.80 5.09
CA ALA A 36 -14.24 -5.60 4.52
C ALA A 36 -13.97 -4.34 5.36
N GLU A 37 -13.93 -4.45 6.69
CA GLU A 37 -13.69 -3.31 7.60
C GLU A 37 -12.29 -2.75 7.41
N LEU A 38 -11.27 -3.62 7.41
CA LEU A 38 -9.88 -3.21 7.18
C LEU A 38 -9.68 -2.60 5.78
N PHE A 39 -10.33 -3.17 4.76
CA PHE A 39 -10.26 -2.63 3.41
C PHE A 39 -10.93 -1.25 3.31
N GLN A 40 -12.08 -1.06 3.97
CA GLN A 40 -12.76 0.23 3.98
C GLN A 40 -11.97 1.29 4.74
N ALA A 41 -11.38 0.96 5.88
CA ALA A 41 -10.49 1.87 6.60
C ALA A 41 -9.30 2.30 5.74
N TRP A 42 -8.71 1.37 4.98
CA TRP A 42 -7.67 1.69 3.99
C TRP A 42 -8.19 2.60 2.88
N CYS A 43 -9.34 2.30 2.27
CA CYS A 43 -9.92 3.11 1.20
C CYS A 43 -10.15 4.57 1.63
N LYS A 44 -10.60 4.79 2.88
CA LYS A 44 -10.91 6.12 3.42
C LYS A 44 -9.70 6.88 3.95
N GLY A 45 -8.54 6.22 4.12
CA GLY A 45 -7.40 6.82 4.81
C GLY A 45 -7.65 7.00 6.32
N GLU A 46 -8.23 5.99 6.94
CA GLU A 46 -8.56 5.92 8.38
C GLU A 46 -7.84 4.74 9.06
N THR A 47 -6.62 4.43 8.62
CA THR A 47 -5.84 3.28 9.11
C THR A 47 -5.14 3.55 10.44
N GLY A 48 -5.03 4.82 10.83
CA GLY A 48 -4.23 5.27 11.96
C GLY A 48 -2.75 5.52 11.60
N PHE A 49 -2.29 5.06 10.43
CA PHE A 49 -0.91 5.29 9.96
C PHE A 49 -0.85 6.53 9.07
N ALA A 50 -0.28 7.62 9.61
CA ALA A 50 -0.29 8.95 8.98
C ALA A 50 0.07 8.98 7.49
N ILE A 51 1.15 8.31 7.08
CA ILE A 51 1.61 8.31 5.67
C ILE A 51 0.68 7.54 4.73
N VAL A 52 0.00 6.50 5.23
CA VAL A 52 -0.99 5.73 4.46
C VAL A 52 -2.25 6.57 4.33
N ASP A 53 -2.72 7.12 5.45
CA ASP A 53 -3.92 7.96 5.51
C ASP A 53 -3.78 9.21 4.63
N ALA A 54 -2.64 9.89 4.72
CA ALA A 54 -2.31 11.04 3.88
C ALA A 54 -2.34 10.68 2.39
N GLY A 55 -1.76 9.55 2.01
CA GLY A 55 -1.79 9.06 0.63
C GLY A 55 -3.20 8.81 0.12
N MET A 56 -4.01 8.08 0.90
CA MET A 56 -5.37 7.75 0.49
C MET A 56 -6.25 9.01 0.41
N LYS A 57 -6.07 9.97 1.31
CA LYS A 57 -6.74 11.28 1.24
C LYS A 57 -6.27 12.13 0.04
N GLU A 58 -4.97 12.14 -0.28
CA GLU A 58 -4.44 12.78 -1.49
C GLU A 58 -5.09 12.21 -2.75
N LEU A 59 -5.19 10.88 -2.84
CA LEU A 59 -5.81 10.18 -3.96
C LEU A 59 -7.29 10.55 -4.12
N LEU A 60 -8.05 10.53 -3.03
CA LEU A 60 -9.48 10.81 -3.07
C LEU A 60 -9.77 12.27 -3.43
N GLU A 61 -8.98 13.21 -2.94
CA GLU A 61 -9.19 14.64 -3.18
C GLU A 61 -8.71 15.08 -4.57
N THR A 62 -7.59 14.54 -5.04
CA THR A 62 -6.90 15.07 -6.24
C THR A 62 -6.93 14.14 -7.44
N GLY A 63 -7.28 12.88 -7.25
CA GLY A 63 -7.10 11.82 -8.25
C GLY A 63 -5.63 11.48 -8.54
N PHE A 64 -4.68 11.98 -7.75
CA PHE A 64 -3.27 11.70 -7.88
C PHE A 64 -2.71 11.17 -6.55
N MET A 65 -1.63 10.39 -6.61
CA MET A 65 -0.88 10.02 -5.42
C MET A 65 0.60 9.96 -5.76
N HIS A 66 1.47 10.56 -4.95
CA HIS A 66 2.91 10.49 -5.22
C HIS A 66 3.39 9.03 -5.29
N ASN A 67 4.25 8.70 -6.27
CA ASN A 67 4.63 7.30 -6.56
C ASN A 67 5.22 6.57 -5.34
N ARG A 68 6.02 7.24 -4.51
CA ARG A 68 6.53 6.64 -3.26
C ARG A 68 5.39 6.23 -2.32
N VAL A 69 4.36 7.07 -2.21
CA VAL A 69 3.23 6.83 -1.32
C VAL A 69 2.34 5.72 -1.89
N ARG A 70 2.17 5.64 -3.23
CA ARG A 70 1.53 4.48 -3.90
C ARG A 70 2.17 3.16 -3.47
N MET A 71 3.51 3.11 -3.46
CA MET A 71 4.25 1.91 -3.02
C MET A 71 4.01 1.59 -1.53
N VAL A 72 3.91 2.61 -0.67
CA VAL A 72 3.65 2.43 0.77
C VAL A 72 2.22 1.92 0.99
N CYS A 73 1.22 2.55 0.37
CA CYS A 73 -0.18 2.15 0.49
C CYS A 73 -0.43 0.75 -0.07
N ALA A 74 0.16 0.42 -1.24
CA ALA A 74 0.05 -0.91 -1.82
C ALA A 74 0.75 -1.99 -0.96
N SER A 75 1.91 -1.68 -0.38
CA SER A 75 2.59 -2.61 0.54
C SER A 75 1.79 -2.78 1.83
N PHE A 76 1.18 -1.72 2.35
CA PHE A 76 0.34 -1.79 3.54
C PHE A 76 -0.85 -2.73 3.32
N LEU A 77 -1.58 -2.53 2.22
CA LEU A 77 -2.73 -3.35 1.85
C LEU A 77 -2.36 -4.83 1.67
N THR A 78 -1.32 -5.10 0.88
CA THR A 78 -0.98 -6.48 0.47
C THR A 78 -0.14 -7.25 1.49
N LYS A 79 0.68 -6.57 2.30
CA LYS A 79 1.62 -7.23 3.22
C LYS A 79 1.25 -7.11 4.69
N LEU A 80 0.54 -6.06 5.08
CA LEU A 80 0.14 -5.88 6.48
C LEU A 80 -1.32 -6.27 6.67
N LEU A 81 -2.22 -5.77 5.82
CA LEU A 81 -3.63 -6.19 5.85
C LEU A 81 -3.88 -7.54 5.16
N ARG A 82 -2.92 -8.00 4.34
CA ARG A 82 -3.02 -9.22 3.52
C ARG A 82 -4.27 -9.28 2.66
N GLN A 83 -4.78 -8.14 2.22
CA GLN A 83 -5.90 -8.08 1.28
C GLN A 83 -5.41 -8.42 -0.13
N ASP A 84 -6.30 -8.98 -0.95
CA ASP A 84 -5.99 -9.24 -2.35
C ASP A 84 -5.64 -7.93 -3.06
N TRP A 85 -4.48 -7.91 -3.72
CA TRP A 85 -3.95 -6.77 -4.45
C TRP A 85 -4.89 -6.29 -5.57
N ARG A 86 -5.75 -7.16 -6.11
CA ARG A 86 -6.75 -6.82 -7.13
C ARG A 86 -7.77 -5.81 -6.61
N LEU A 87 -8.15 -5.89 -5.34
CA LEU A 87 -9.07 -4.93 -4.71
C LEU A 87 -8.47 -3.52 -4.71
N GLY A 88 -7.21 -3.43 -4.29
CA GLY A 88 -6.45 -2.19 -4.33
C GLY A 88 -6.23 -1.68 -5.76
N ALA A 89 -5.93 -2.57 -6.70
CA ALA A 89 -5.72 -2.22 -8.10
C ALA A 89 -6.97 -1.67 -8.77
N GLN A 90 -8.14 -2.25 -8.48
CA GLN A 90 -9.42 -1.74 -8.93
C GLN A 90 -9.72 -0.37 -8.29
N PHE A 91 -9.52 -0.23 -6.97
CA PHE A 91 -9.73 1.03 -6.28
C PHE A 91 -8.84 2.15 -6.85
N PHE A 92 -7.55 1.87 -7.08
CA PHE A 92 -6.64 2.83 -7.69
C PHE A 92 -7.10 3.22 -9.09
N MET A 93 -7.53 2.27 -9.93
CA MET A 93 -8.02 2.60 -11.27
C MET A 93 -9.29 3.45 -11.28
N GLN A 94 -10.13 3.37 -10.25
CA GLN A 94 -11.34 4.18 -10.16
C GLN A 94 -11.05 5.65 -9.81
N HIS A 95 -9.93 5.93 -9.14
CA HIS A 95 -9.64 7.27 -8.60
C HIS A 95 -8.45 7.95 -9.28
N LEU A 96 -7.52 7.20 -9.86
CA LEU A 96 -6.33 7.76 -10.48
C LEU A 96 -6.65 8.44 -11.82
N ILE A 97 -6.41 9.75 -11.89
CA ILE A 97 -6.47 10.52 -13.13
C ILE A 97 -5.41 10.06 -14.14
N ASP A 98 -4.28 9.54 -13.65
CA ASP A 98 -3.19 8.96 -14.45
C ASP A 98 -3.29 7.44 -14.61
N GLY A 99 -4.49 6.88 -14.38
CA GLY A 99 -4.75 5.45 -14.47
C GLY A 99 -4.41 4.85 -15.83
N ASP A 100 -3.34 4.06 -15.87
CA ASP A 100 -2.91 3.25 -17.03
C ASP A 100 -2.88 1.79 -16.60
N PHE A 101 -3.65 0.93 -17.31
CA PHE A 101 -3.83 -0.46 -16.91
C PHE A 101 -2.51 -1.23 -16.74
N ALA A 102 -1.57 -1.07 -17.69
CA ALA A 102 -0.28 -1.75 -17.66
C ALA A 102 0.54 -1.34 -16.43
N SER A 103 0.65 -0.03 -16.22
CA SER A 103 1.42 0.54 -15.10
C SER A 103 0.78 0.22 -13.76
N ASN A 104 -0.56 0.25 -13.66
CA ASN A 104 -1.29 -0.08 -12.44
C ASN A 104 -1.15 -1.57 -12.10
N LEU A 105 -1.42 -2.47 -13.07
CA LEU A 105 -1.23 -3.90 -12.89
C LEU A 105 0.20 -4.22 -12.46
N GLY A 106 1.18 -3.66 -13.17
CA GLY A 106 2.59 -3.85 -12.89
C GLY A 106 3.02 -3.38 -11.50
N GLY A 107 2.56 -2.20 -11.07
CA GLY A 107 2.84 -1.65 -9.74
C GLY A 107 2.24 -2.47 -8.61
N TRP A 108 1.00 -2.93 -8.77
CA TRP A 108 0.34 -3.78 -7.77
C TRP A 108 0.97 -5.16 -7.68
N GLN A 109 1.28 -5.80 -8.82
CA GLN A 109 1.99 -7.07 -8.82
C GLN A 109 3.41 -6.95 -8.24
N TRP A 110 4.09 -5.83 -8.49
CA TRP A 110 5.38 -5.53 -7.87
C TRP A 110 5.28 -5.47 -6.35
N SER A 111 4.29 -4.75 -5.83
CA SER A 111 4.08 -4.60 -4.38
C SER A 111 3.63 -5.92 -3.73
N ALA A 112 2.80 -6.70 -4.40
CA ALA A 112 2.27 -7.97 -3.91
C ALA A 112 3.30 -9.12 -3.98
N SER A 113 4.46 -8.91 -4.60
CA SER A 113 5.50 -9.92 -4.87
C SER A 113 5.16 -10.95 -5.94
N VAL A 114 4.11 -10.72 -6.73
CA VAL A 114 3.59 -11.67 -7.73
C VAL A 114 3.91 -11.26 -9.17
N GLY A 115 4.69 -10.18 -9.37
CA GLY A 115 5.10 -9.67 -10.68
C GLY A 115 6.45 -10.20 -11.17
N ALA A 116 6.79 -9.89 -12.42
CA ALA A 116 8.02 -10.32 -13.08
C ALA A 116 9.29 -9.92 -12.32
N ASP A 117 9.46 -8.62 -12.04
CA ASP A 117 10.55 -8.03 -11.25
C ASP A 117 10.04 -7.50 -9.89
N ALA A 118 9.24 -8.31 -9.20
CA ALA A 118 8.54 -7.87 -7.99
C ALA A 118 9.44 -7.79 -6.76
N ALA A 119 9.06 -6.94 -5.81
CA ALA A 119 9.71 -6.88 -4.51
C ALA A 119 9.67 -8.26 -3.84
N PRO A 120 10.78 -8.75 -3.24
CA PRO A 120 10.76 -10.01 -2.51
C PRO A 120 9.71 -9.98 -1.39
N TYR A 121 9.05 -11.11 -1.14
CA TYR A 121 7.93 -11.17 -0.20
C TYR A 121 8.27 -10.65 1.21
N PHE A 122 9.47 -10.97 1.70
CA PHE A 122 9.95 -10.55 3.01
C PHE A 122 10.22 -9.04 3.12
N ARG A 123 10.17 -8.30 2.01
CA ARG A 123 10.31 -6.84 1.97
C ARG A 123 8.98 -6.18 2.33
N ILE A 124 8.67 -6.15 3.62
CA ILE A 124 7.49 -5.46 4.18
C ILE A 124 7.91 -4.05 4.60
N PHE A 125 7.25 -3.02 4.05
CA PHE A 125 7.52 -1.64 4.45
C PHE A 125 6.98 -1.37 5.85
N ASN A 126 7.81 -0.72 6.67
CA ASN A 126 7.36 -0.11 7.91
C ASN A 126 6.83 1.29 7.59
N PRO A 127 5.52 1.57 7.75
CA PRO A 127 4.93 2.86 7.42
C PRO A 127 5.62 4.02 8.16
N LEU A 128 5.90 3.85 9.46
CA LEU A 128 6.59 4.84 10.28
C LEU A 128 7.97 5.18 9.69
N ARG A 129 8.80 4.16 9.41
CA ARG A 129 10.14 4.39 8.83
C ARG A 129 10.09 4.96 7.41
N GLN A 130 9.05 4.66 6.63
CA GLN A 130 8.87 5.28 5.32
C GLN A 130 8.53 6.77 5.49
N ALA A 131 7.66 7.11 6.42
CA ALA A 131 7.30 8.49 6.73
C ALA A 131 8.51 9.29 7.23
N GLU A 132 9.27 8.77 8.19
CA GLU A 132 10.50 9.41 8.70
C GLU A 132 11.53 9.69 7.60
N ARG A 133 11.63 8.79 6.63
CA ARG A 133 12.60 8.90 5.53
C ARG A 133 12.16 9.85 4.43
N PHE A 134 10.90 9.78 4.02
CA PHE A 134 10.40 10.47 2.83
C PHE A 134 9.57 11.72 3.14
N ASP A 135 9.12 11.88 4.38
CA ASP A 135 8.45 13.06 4.92
C ASP A 135 9.06 13.46 6.27
N LYS A 136 10.38 13.66 6.27
CA LYS A 136 11.18 13.98 7.48
C LYS A 136 10.65 15.21 8.24
N ALA A 137 10.14 16.20 7.50
CA ALA A 137 9.59 17.42 8.07
C ALA A 137 8.11 17.31 8.44
N GLY A 138 7.37 16.32 7.90
CA GLY A 138 5.94 16.17 8.17
C GLY A 138 4.99 16.96 7.33
N VAL A 139 5.52 17.68 6.35
CA VAL A 139 4.74 18.61 5.56
C VAL A 139 3.71 17.83 4.75
N TYR A 140 4.07 16.66 4.22
CA TYR A 140 3.14 15.85 3.44
C TYR A 140 2.02 15.28 4.30
N CYS A 141 2.36 14.59 5.40
CA CYS A 141 1.37 14.00 6.29
C CYS A 141 0.43 15.06 6.87
N SER A 142 0.96 16.18 7.39
CA SER A 142 0.13 17.23 8.00
C SER A 142 -0.69 18.06 7.00
N ASN A 143 -0.32 18.06 5.71
CA ASN A 143 -1.14 18.68 4.67
C ASN A 143 -2.44 17.90 4.44
N TRP A 144 -2.35 16.58 4.36
CA TRP A 144 -3.48 15.69 4.08
C TRP A 144 -4.19 15.17 5.34
N VAL A 145 -3.52 15.28 6.48
CA VAL A 145 -4.04 14.93 7.81
C VAL A 145 -3.85 16.15 8.72
N PRO A 146 -4.74 17.15 8.61
CA PRO A 146 -4.56 18.44 9.27
C PRO A 146 -4.53 18.35 10.81
N GLU A 147 -5.08 17.29 11.39
CA GLU A 147 -5.03 16.99 12.83
C GLU A 147 -3.57 16.89 13.33
N LEU A 148 -2.62 16.56 12.46
CA LEU A 148 -1.20 16.40 12.80
C LEU A 148 -0.40 17.70 12.84
N LYS A 149 -0.94 18.83 12.34
CA LYS A 149 -0.18 20.10 12.20
C LYS A 149 0.40 20.64 13.50
N GLY A 150 -0.15 20.26 14.66
CA GLY A 150 0.34 20.67 15.98
C GLY A 150 1.47 19.81 16.54
N LEU A 151 1.82 18.70 15.89
CA LEU A 151 2.86 17.78 16.35
C LEU A 151 4.21 18.10 15.70
N SER A 152 5.30 17.86 16.44
CA SER A 152 6.63 17.89 15.86
C SER A 152 6.82 16.74 14.87
N SER A 153 7.77 16.88 13.94
CA SER A 153 7.87 15.97 12.82
C SER A 153 8.15 14.50 13.18
N LEU A 154 8.82 14.26 14.31
CA LEU A 154 9.02 12.90 14.83
C LEU A 154 7.75 12.34 15.47
N LYS A 155 6.96 13.18 16.14
CA LYS A 155 5.77 12.76 16.89
C LYS A 155 4.58 12.49 15.98
N GLN A 156 4.43 13.23 14.89
CA GLN A 156 3.29 13.09 13.99
C GLN A 156 3.18 11.70 13.32
N HIS A 157 4.31 11.00 13.19
CA HIS A 157 4.36 9.72 12.50
C HIS A 157 4.09 8.56 13.46
N ASP A 158 4.15 8.80 14.77
CA ASP A 158 3.75 7.85 15.81
C ASP A 158 2.22 7.79 15.89
N PRO A 159 1.59 6.64 15.53
CA PRO A 159 0.15 6.53 15.56
C PRO A 159 -0.47 6.76 16.94
N MET A 160 0.22 6.37 18.02
CA MET A 160 -0.28 6.51 19.40
C MET A 160 -0.44 7.97 19.81
N LEU A 161 0.46 8.84 19.34
CA LEU A 161 0.42 10.26 19.63
C LEU A 161 -0.67 11.01 18.85
N SER A 162 -1.24 10.35 17.83
CA SER A 162 -2.29 10.92 16.99
C SER A 162 -3.70 10.68 17.54
N ILE A 163 -3.90 9.67 18.40
CA ILE A 163 -5.21 9.31 18.97
C ILE A 163 -5.83 10.46 19.78
N PRO A 164 -5.11 11.16 20.69
CA PRO A 164 -5.68 12.29 21.44
C PRO A 164 -6.10 13.47 20.56
N LEU A 165 -5.68 13.49 19.29
CA LEU A 165 -6.03 14.50 18.30
C LEU A 165 -7.28 14.13 17.49
N GLY A 166 -8.01 13.08 17.92
CA GLY A 166 -9.23 12.61 17.27
C GLY A 166 -9.00 11.69 16.08
N ARG A 167 -7.77 11.21 15.85
CA ARG A 167 -7.47 10.24 14.80
C ARG A 167 -7.81 8.82 15.26
N PRO A 168 -8.15 7.92 14.31
CA PRO A 168 -8.45 6.53 14.65
C PRO A 168 -7.22 5.83 15.24
N GLU A 169 -7.48 4.88 16.14
CA GLU A 169 -6.45 3.94 16.58
C GLU A 169 -5.92 3.14 15.38
N PRO A 170 -4.65 2.69 15.41
CA PRO A 170 -4.12 1.81 14.37
C PRO A 170 -5.00 0.59 14.20
N ILE A 171 -5.47 0.36 12.98
CA ILE A 171 -6.33 -0.79 12.66
C ILE A 171 -5.59 -2.14 12.76
N ILE A 172 -4.27 -2.10 12.95
CA ILE A 172 -3.40 -3.26 13.12
C ILE A 172 -2.21 -2.94 14.05
N ASP A 173 -1.67 -3.98 14.69
CA ASP A 173 -0.33 -3.96 15.26
C ASP A 173 0.70 -4.30 14.18
N TYR A 174 1.51 -3.32 13.76
CA TYR A 174 2.52 -3.51 12.73
C TYR A 174 3.51 -4.65 13.03
N ALA A 175 3.97 -4.80 14.28
CA ALA A 175 4.97 -5.79 14.63
C ALA A 175 4.37 -7.20 14.56
N ALA A 176 3.15 -7.37 15.06
CA ALA A 176 2.41 -8.63 14.98
C ALA A 176 2.10 -8.99 13.52
N GLU A 177 1.56 -8.06 12.73
CA GLU A 177 1.18 -8.31 11.33
C GLU A 177 2.39 -8.60 10.44
N ARG A 178 3.50 -7.88 10.64
CA ARG A 178 4.75 -8.17 9.93
C ARG A 178 5.23 -9.58 10.24
N LYS A 179 5.19 -10.01 11.51
CA LYS A 179 5.60 -11.37 11.91
C LYS A 179 4.69 -12.41 11.29
N ALA A 180 3.37 -12.20 11.31
CA ALA A 180 2.38 -13.10 10.73
C ALA A 180 2.58 -13.27 9.22
N SER A 181 2.79 -12.17 8.50
CA SER A 181 3.05 -12.21 7.05
C SER A 181 4.33 -12.98 6.73
N LEU A 182 5.45 -12.71 7.42
CA LEU A 182 6.68 -13.48 7.22
C LEU A 182 6.51 -14.98 7.51
N ALA A 183 5.73 -15.33 8.55
CA ALA A 183 5.49 -16.73 8.91
C ALA A 183 4.70 -17.49 7.83
N LEU A 184 3.70 -16.87 7.21
CA LEU A 184 2.90 -17.47 6.13
C LEU A 184 3.75 -17.91 4.94
N TYR A 185 4.80 -17.15 4.62
CA TYR A 185 5.70 -17.48 3.52
C TYR A 185 6.68 -18.59 3.89
N SER A 186 7.21 -18.56 5.13
CA SER A 186 8.14 -19.59 5.59
C SER A 186 7.49 -20.96 5.83
N SER A 187 6.19 -21.01 6.16
CA SER A 187 5.48 -22.27 6.47
C SER A 187 4.96 -23.03 5.25
N ARG A 188 4.95 -22.40 4.07
CA ARG A 188 4.52 -22.99 2.79
C ARG A 188 5.69 -23.27 1.83
N GLY A 189 6.87 -23.52 2.41
CA GLY A 189 8.13 -23.79 1.72
C GLY A 189 8.53 -25.26 1.80
#